data_AF-A0AAQ3KJY7-F1
#
_entry.id   AF-A0AAQ3KJY7-F1
#
_cell.length_a   1.000
_cell.length_b   1.000
_cell.length_c   1.000
_cell.angle_alpha   90.00
_cell.angle_beta   90.00
_cell.angle_gamma   90.00
#
_symmetry.space_group_name_H-M   'P 1'
#
loop_
_entity.id
_entity.type
_entity.pdbx_description
1 polymer ?
#
loop_
_entity_poly.entity_id
_entity_poly.type
_entity_poly.pdbx_seq_one_letter_code
_entity_poly.pdbx_strand_id
1 'polypeptide(L)'
;MVACQSIKSIQEKDLNYPSITVTLGANTTAVVAVERTVKNVGEANATYFSDIGMPSGVVVRVFPPVLRFTSVNQELKFSVVFNIMGGGGGASAVQGYLNWVSGRREVRSPISIIYKN
;
A
#
# COMPACT_ATOMS: atom_id res chain seq x y z
N MET A 1 -4.18 -32.71 17.93
CA MET A 1 -3.00 -31.88 17.63
C MET A 1 -3.11 -31.46 16.17
N VAL A 2 -3.47 -30.21 15.90
CA VAL A 2 -3.71 -29.74 14.52
C VAL A 2 -2.36 -29.47 13.87
N ALA A 3 -1.98 -30.29 12.90
CA ALA A 3 -0.79 -30.06 12.10
C ALA A 3 -1.08 -28.91 11.13
N CYS A 4 -0.52 -27.72 11.40
CA CYS A 4 -0.41 -26.64 10.41
C CYS A 4 0.57 -27.08 9.31
N GLN A 5 0.09 -27.87 8.35
CA GLN A 5 0.89 -28.26 7.20
C GLN A 5 0.97 -27.09 6.22
N SER A 6 2.18 -26.52 6.12
CA SER A 6 2.75 -25.76 5.00
C SER A 6 1.79 -24.80 4.28
N ILE A 7 1.40 -23.74 4.96
CA ILE A 7 0.87 -22.54 4.30
C ILE A 7 2.03 -21.97 3.50
N LYS A 8 1.94 -21.97 2.16
CA LYS A 8 2.84 -21.18 1.30
C LYS A 8 2.92 -19.79 1.90
N SER A 9 4.12 -19.33 2.27
CA SER A 9 4.34 -18.02 2.90
C SER A 9 3.59 -16.96 2.10
N ILE A 10 2.47 -16.49 2.64
CA ILE A 10 1.79 -15.29 2.16
C ILE A 10 2.78 -14.19 2.50
N GLN A 11 3.29 -13.48 1.49
CA GLN A 11 4.19 -12.37 1.77
C GLN A 11 3.38 -11.37 2.62
N GLU A 12 3.97 -10.73 3.62
CA GLU A 12 3.23 -9.81 4.50
C GLU A 12 2.48 -8.72 3.71
N LYS A 13 3.05 -8.35 2.55
CA LYS A 13 2.42 -7.47 1.56
C LYS A 13 1.16 -8.05 0.89
N ASP A 14 0.74 -9.27 1.14
CA ASP A 14 -0.45 -9.91 0.55
C ASP A 14 -1.56 -10.14 1.60
N LEU A 15 -1.30 -9.83 2.88
CA LEU A 15 -2.33 -9.77 3.92
C LEU A 15 -3.23 -8.54 3.68
N ASN A 16 -4.55 -8.71 3.79
CA ASN A 16 -5.54 -7.63 3.70
C ASN A 16 -5.56 -6.77 4.96
N TYR A 17 -4.38 -6.29 5.36
CA TYR A 17 -4.24 -5.31 6.42
C TYR A 17 -4.44 -3.91 5.84
N PRO A 18 -5.08 -3.00 6.59
CA PRO A 18 -5.20 -1.60 6.20
C PRO A 18 -3.83 -0.89 6.14
N SER A 19 -2.74 -1.55 6.55
CA SER A 19 -1.36 -1.09 6.45
C SER A 19 -0.60 -1.78 5.32
N ILE A 20 0.35 -1.06 4.71
CA ILE A 20 1.26 -1.58 3.70
C ILE A 20 2.67 -1.60 4.28
N THR A 21 3.22 -2.79 4.47
CA THR A 21 4.62 -2.97 4.88
C THR A 21 5.44 -3.49 3.70
N VAL A 22 6.57 -2.86 3.44
CA VAL A 22 7.49 -3.26 2.36
C VAL A 22 8.92 -3.32 2.88
N THR A 23 9.60 -4.41 2.59
CA THR A 23 11.03 -4.55 2.85
C THR A 23 11.80 -4.27 1.56
N LEU A 24 12.70 -3.29 1.60
CA LEU A 24 13.52 -2.89 0.47
C LEU A 24 15.00 -3.14 0.77
N GLY A 25 15.79 -3.54 -0.23
CA GLY A 25 17.23 -3.67 -0.08
C GLY A 25 17.89 -2.30 0.07
N ALA A 26 18.70 -2.09 1.11
CA ALA A 26 19.30 -0.79 1.42
C ALA A 26 20.24 -0.27 0.31
N ASN A 27 20.84 -1.20 -0.44
CA ASN A 27 21.91 -0.92 -1.43
C ASN A 27 21.49 -1.19 -2.89
N THR A 28 20.20 -1.41 -3.15
CA THR A 28 19.72 -1.67 -4.52
C THR A 28 18.62 -0.70 -4.91
N THR A 29 18.62 -0.27 -6.17
CA THR A 29 17.50 0.44 -6.80
C THR A 29 16.36 -0.55 -7.01
N ALA A 30 15.71 -0.94 -5.91
CA ALA A 30 14.61 -1.89 -5.91
C ALA A 30 13.29 -1.17 -6.15
N VAL A 31 12.53 -1.67 -7.12
CA VAL A 31 11.13 -1.27 -7.34
C VAL A 31 10.25 -2.40 -6.80
N VAL A 32 9.40 -2.08 -5.83
CA VAL A 32 8.42 -3.04 -5.30
C VAL A 32 7.01 -2.55 -5.62
N ALA A 33 6.21 -3.44 -6.21
CA ALA A 33 4.79 -3.20 -6.45
C ALA A 33 3.96 -4.06 -5.50
N VAL A 34 2.96 -3.45 -4.87
CA VAL A 34 1.99 -4.08 -3.98
C VAL A 34 0.60 -3.89 -4.58
N GLU A 35 -0.08 -4.98 -4.93
CA GLU A 35 -1.46 -4.95 -5.41
C GLU A 35 -2.43 -5.02 -4.22
N ARG A 36 -3.48 -4.21 -4.26
CA ARG A 36 -4.55 -4.18 -3.26
C ARG A 36 -5.89 -4.18 -3.95
N THR A 37 -6.85 -4.86 -3.33
CA THR A 37 -8.26 -4.80 -3.69
C THR A 37 -9.00 -4.06 -2.60
N VAL A 38 -9.82 -3.08 -2.97
CA VAL A 38 -10.71 -2.36 -2.05
C VAL A 38 -12.15 -2.54 -2.47
N LYS A 39 -13.02 -2.67 -1.47
CA LYS A 39 -14.45 -2.84 -1.64
C LYS A 39 -15.17 -1.59 -1.16
N ASN A 40 -16.06 -1.03 -1.98
CA ASN A 40 -16.92 0.05 -1.55
C ASN A 40 -18.05 -0.49 -0.68
N VAL A 41 -18.04 -0.16 0.61
CA VAL A 41 -19.11 -0.50 1.57
C VAL A 41 -20.03 0.68 1.89
N GLY A 42 -19.82 1.83 1.24
CA GLY A 42 -20.63 3.03 1.38
C GLY A 42 -21.59 3.22 0.20
N GLU A 43 -21.91 4.49 -0.07
CA GLU A 43 -22.79 4.89 -1.18
C GLU A 43 -22.24 4.49 -2.57
N ALA A 44 -23.16 4.21 -3.49
CA ALA A 44 -22.87 4.06 -4.92
C ALA A 44 -22.42 5.39 -5.54
N ASN A 45 -21.78 5.34 -6.71
CA ASN A 45 -21.26 6.53 -7.43
C ASN A 45 -20.26 7.36 -6.61
N ALA A 46 -19.37 6.70 -5.87
CA ALA A 46 -18.33 7.33 -5.08
C ALA A 46 -17.00 7.38 -5.83
N THR A 47 -16.37 8.55 -5.85
CA THR A 47 -15.03 8.75 -6.42
C THR A 47 -14.03 9.04 -5.30
N TYR A 48 -12.92 8.31 -5.27
CA TYR A 48 -11.83 8.51 -4.32
C TYR A 48 -10.55 8.89 -5.05
N PHE A 49 -9.85 9.90 -4.54
CA PHE A 49 -8.55 10.35 -5.02
C PHE A 49 -7.44 9.86 -4.10
N SER A 50 -6.33 9.39 -4.65
CA SER A 50 -5.16 9.01 -3.87
C SER A 50 -4.42 10.26 -3.39
N ASP A 51 -4.17 10.34 -2.09
CA ASP A 51 -3.29 11.29 -1.44
C ASP A 51 -2.16 10.54 -0.73
N ILE A 52 -0.91 10.97 -0.87
CA ILE A 52 0.27 10.19 -0.46
C ILE A 52 1.18 11.05 0.40
N GLY A 53 1.33 10.66 1.66
CA GLY A 53 2.42 11.14 2.51
C GLY A 53 3.69 10.35 2.23
N MET A 54 4.59 10.92 1.42
CA MET A 54 5.81 10.25 0.99
C MET A 54 6.74 9.95 2.17
N PRO A 55 7.16 8.68 2.35
CA PRO A 55 8.25 8.34 3.25
C PRO A 55 9.56 8.97 2.77
N SER A 56 10.42 9.37 3.72
CA SER A 56 11.72 9.96 3.40
C SER A 56 12.57 9.01 2.55
N GLY A 57 13.15 9.51 1.45
CA GLY A 57 14.03 8.72 0.58
C GLY A 57 13.34 7.71 -0.35
N VAL A 58 12.00 7.63 -0.33
CA VAL A 58 11.24 6.70 -1.17
C VAL A 58 10.13 7.42 -1.94
N VAL A 59 10.12 7.23 -3.25
CA VAL A 59 8.99 7.62 -4.11
C VAL A 59 7.92 6.55 -4.05
N VAL A 60 6.71 6.97 -3.72
CA VAL A 60 5.53 6.12 -3.75
C VAL A 60 4.60 6.61 -4.85
N ARG A 61 4.15 5.70 -5.72
CA ARG A 61 3.18 5.97 -6.78
C ARG A 61 2.01 5.01 -6.66
N VAL A 62 0.80 5.48 -6.98
CA VAL A 62 -0.41 4.66 -7.00
C VAL A 62 -1.02 4.65 -8.38
N PHE A 63 -1.48 3.48 -8.83
CA PHE A 63 -2.16 3.32 -10.10
C PHE A 63 -3.38 2.39 -9.97
N PRO A 64 -4.58 2.82 -10.42
CA PRO A 64 -4.90 4.17 -10.87
C PRO A 64 -4.90 5.17 -9.69
N PRO A 65 -4.65 6.48 -9.91
CA PRO A 65 -4.69 7.50 -8.86
C PRO A 65 -6.12 7.87 -8.43
N VAL A 66 -7.13 7.37 -9.14
CA VAL A 66 -8.55 7.64 -8.86
C VAL A 66 -9.32 6.33 -8.95
N LEU A 67 -10.11 6.05 -7.92
CA LEU A 67 -11.02 4.91 -7.87
C LEU A 67 -12.45 5.40 -8.01
N ARG A 68 -13.18 4.87 -9.00
CA ARG A 68 -14.58 5.21 -9.29
C ARG A 68 -15.48 4.02 -9.06
N PHE A 69 -16.20 4.02 -7.96
CA PHE A 69 -17.18 2.99 -7.64
C PHE A 69 -18.57 3.42 -8.16
N THR A 70 -19.17 2.62 -9.02
CA THR A 70 -20.51 2.82 -9.58
C THR A 70 -21.60 2.14 -8.76
N SER A 71 -21.26 1.12 -7.97
CA SER A 71 -22.21 0.40 -7.11
C SER A 71 -21.68 0.14 -5.70
N VAL A 72 -22.61 -0.14 -4.78
CA VAL A 72 -22.30 -0.66 -3.45
C VAL A 72 -21.73 -2.07 -3.60
N ASN A 73 -20.76 -2.43 -2.77
CA ASN A 73 -20.03 -3.70 -2.79
C ASN A 73 -19.14 -3.94 -4.02
N GLN A 74 -18.99 -2.97 -4.92
CA GLN A 74 -18.02 -3.09 -6.01
C GLN A 74 -16.60 -3.15 -5.46
N GLU A 75 -15.79 -4.03 -6.05
CA GLU A 75 -14.38 -4.17 -5.77
C GLU A 75 -13.55 -3.56 -6.91
N LEU A 76 -12.51 -2.84 -6.55
CA LEU A 76 -11.54 -2.28 -7.49
C LEU A 76 -10.12 -2.60 -7.01
N LYS A 77 -9.23 -2.79 -7.97
CA LYS A 77 -7.80 -3.03 -7.72
C LYS A 77 -6.99 -1.77 -7.94
N PHE A 78 -5.95 -1.60 -7.13
CA PHE A 78 -4.90 -0.62 -7.36
C PHE A 78 -3.54 -1.20 -6.97
N SER A 79 -2.50 -0.61 -7.56
CA SER A 79 -1.11 -0.96 -7.32
C SER A 79 -0.39 0.21 -6.68
N VAL A 80 0.38 -0.07 -5.63
CA VAL A 80 1.29 0.89 -4.98
C VAL A 80 2.71 0.49 -5.33
N VAL A 81 3.44 1.41 -5.97
CA VAL A 81 4.80 1.22 -6.45
C VAL A 81 5.76 2.05 -5.61
N PHE A 82 6.74 1.40 -5.01
CA PHE A 82 7.77 1.98 -4.16
C PHE A 82 9.10 1.98 -4.92
N ASN A 83 9.77 3.13 -5.00
CA ASN A 83 11.07 3.29 -5.64
C ASN A 83 12.02 4.08 -4.73
N ILE A 84 13.17 3.51 -4.38
CA ILE A 84 14.18 4.14 -3.52
C ILE A 84 14.99 5.15 -4.34
N MET A 85 15.05 6.41 -3.90
CA MET A 85 15.88 7.44 -4.55
C MET A 85 17.24 7.68 -3.88
N GLY A 86 17.52 6.97 -2.79
CA GLY A 86 18.82 6.93 -2.12
C GLY A 86 18.74 5.99 -0.92
N GLY A 87 19.78 5.18 -0.68
CA GLY A 87 19.84 4.28 0.47
C GLY A 87 19.48 5.03 1.75
N GLY A 88 18.69 4.41 2.63
CA GLY A 88 17.79 5.02 3.63
C GLY A 88 18.37 5.97 4.69
N GLY A 89 19.33 6.85 4.36
CA GLY A 89 19.89 7.88 5.23
C GLY A 89 20.51 7.36 6.53
N GLY A 90 20.77 6.05 6.64
CA GLY A 90 21.13 5.38 7.90
C GLY A 90 19.94 5.00 8.80
N ALA A 91 18.71 5.33 8.43
CA ALA A 91 17.50 4.88 9.11
C ALA A 91 17.20 3.41 8.77
N SER A 92 16.81 2.62 9.78
CA SER A 92 16.40 1.22 9.60
C SER A 92 14.97 1.09 9.03
N ALA A 93 14.15 2.12 9.22
CA ALA A 93 12.80 2.18 8.68
C ALA A 93 12.32 3.62 8.45
N VAL A 94 11.43 3.81 7.49
CA VAL A 94 10.71 5.07 7.22
C VAL A 94 9.22 4.82 7.10
N GLN A 95 8.43 5.85 7.41
CA GLN A 95 6.97 5.76 7.44
C GLN A 95 6.32 6.82 6.55
N GLY A 96 5.12 6.50 6.07
CA GLY A 96 4.27 7.39 5.28
C GLY A 96 2.82 6.91 5.32
N TYR A 97 2.02 7.35 4.35
CA TYR A 97 0.63 6.91 4.24
C TYR A 97 0.09 7.05 2.81
N LEU A 98 -0.94 6.25 2.52
CA LEU A 98 -1.82 6.40 1.38
C LEU A 98 -3.23 6.68 1.91
N ASN A 99 -3.80 7.81 1.53
CA ASN A 99 -5.16 8.20 1.80
C ASN A 99 -6.01 8.08 0.53
N TRP A 100 -7.22 7.55 0.67
CA TRP A 100 -8.26 7.64 -0.34
C TRP A 100 -9.28 8.66 0.13
N VAL A 101 -9.33 9.82 -0.56
CA VAL A 101 -10.16 10.96 -0.17
C VAL A 101 -11.36 11.09 -1.10
N SER A 102 -12.55 11.16 -0.52
CA SER A 102 -13.82 11.30 -1.24
C SER A 102 -14.75 12.24 -0.47
N GLY A 103 -14.64 13.55 -0.71
CA GLY A 103 -15.50 14.59 -0.12
C GLY A 103 -15.59 14.55 1.41
N ARG A 104 -16.49 13.72 1.95
CA ARG A 104 -16.74 13.52 3.39
C ARG A 104 -16.05 12.29 3.99
N ARG A 105 -15.39 11.46 3.18
CA ARG A 105 -14.74 10.22 3.61
C ARG A 105 -13.24 10.28 3.31
N GLU A 106 -12.45 9.83 4.27
CA GLU A 106 -11.02 9.59 4.13
C GLU A 106 -10.73 8.17 4.63
N VAL A 107 -10.10 7.36 3.78
CA VAL A 107 -9.65 6.01 4.15
C VAL A 107 -8.13 6.01 4.13
N ARG A 108 -7.53 5.85 5.31
CA ARG A 108 -6.08 5.94 5.51
C ARG A 108 -5.44 4.56 5.62
N SER A 109 -4.37 4.38 4.85
CA SER A 109 -3.50 3.22 4.89
C SER A 109 -2.08 3.63 5.30
N PRO A 110 -1.63 3.29 6.51
CA PRO A 110 -0.24 3.52 6.93
C PRO A 110 0.73 2.75 6.03
N ILE A 111 1.87 3.36 5.70
CA ILE A 111 2.96 2.76 4.94
C ILE A 111 4.18 2.66 5.85
N SER A 112 4.76 1.47 5.97
CA SER A 112 6.01 1.21 6.67
C SER A 112 7.01 0.58 5.72
N ILE A 113 8.20 1.18 5.62
CA ILE A 113 9.29 0.69 4.77
C ILE A 113 10.46 0.32 5.66
N ILE A 114 10.91 -0.92 5.55
CA ILE A 114 12.04 -1.46 6.31
C ILE A 114 13.20 -1.66 5.34
N TYR A 115 14.38 -1.13 5.68
CA TYR A 115 15.59 -1.35 4.89
C TYR A 115 16.29 -2.62 5.36
N LYS A 116 16.48 -3.56 4.45
CA LYS A 116 17.26 -4.77 4.69
C LYS A 116 18.70 -4.54 4.25
N ASN A 117 19.62 -4.67 5.20
CA ASN A 117 21.06 -4.69 4.96
C ASN A 117 21.49 -5.98 4.25
#